data_AF-A0A960A2I9-F1
#
_entry.id   AF-A0A960A2I9-F1
#
_cell.length_a   1.000
_cell.length_b   1.000
_cell.length_c   1.000
_cell.angle_alpha   90.00
_cell.angle_beta   90.00
_cell.angle_gamma   90.00
#
_symmetry.space_group_name_H-M   'P 1'
#
loop_
_entity.id
_entity.type
_entity.pdbx_description
1 polymer ?
#
loop_
_entity_poly.entity_id
_entity_poly.type
_entity_poly.pdbx_seq_one_letter_code
_entity_poly.pdbx_strand_id
1 'polypeptide(L)' 'MAKTIDPAFRDALREESEHTRDEPYPDITPTRPNRSRVYSIRLSPEEQTRVEKAARDKHLPPSTLVRAWILERLEQESA' A
#
# COMPACT_ATOMS: atom_id res chain seq x y z
N MET A 1 -9.55 7.31 9.72
CA MET A 1 -9.54 7.93 11.06
C MET A 1 -8.15 8.50 11.29
N ALA A 2 -8.02 9.80 11.58
CA ALA A 2 -6.72 10.38 11.93
C ALA A 2 -6.30 9.80 13.28
N LYS A 3 -5.08 9.24 13.35
CA LYS A 3 -4.50 8.84 14.64
C LYS A 3 -4.11 10.13 15.35
N THR A 4 -4.68 10.37 16.53
CA THR A 4 -4.32 11.52 17.37
C THR A 4 -2.88 11.32 17.83
N ILE A 5 -2.00 12.26 17.49
CA ILE A 5 -0.60 12.26 17.94
C ILE A 5 -0.57 12.77 19.38
N ASP A 6 0.30 12.19 20.21
CA ASP A 6 0.56 12.63 21.59
C ASP A 6 0.97 14.12 21.60
N PRO A 7 0.28 15.00 22.36
CA PRO A 7 0.60 16.42 22.43
C PRO A 7 2.05 16.72 22.80
N ALA A 8 2.65 15.97 23.74
CA ALA A 8 4.03 16.19 24.15
C ALA A 8 5.01 15.91 23.01
N PHE A 9 4.77 14.84 22.26
CA PHE A 9 5.56 14.48 21.09
C PHE A 9 5.45 15.52 19.97
N ARG A 10 4.25 16.07 19.74
CA ARG A 10 4.04 17.14 18.76
C ARG A 10 4.82 18.40 19.11
N ASP A 11 4.81 18.79 20.38
CA ASP A 11 5.45 20.03 20.82
C ASP A 11 6.99 19.89 20.77
N ALA A 12 7.54 18.72 21.11
CA ALA A 12 8.96 18.41 20.93
C ALA A 12 9.40 18.47 19.45
N LEU A 13 8.63 17.86 18.54
CA LEU A 13 8.90 17.94 17.10
C LEU A 13 8.89 19.38 16.58
N ARG A 14 8.04 20.23 17.16
CA ARG A 14 7.98 21.64 16.79
C ARG A 14 9.25 22.37 17.23
N GLU A 15 9.68 22.20 18.48
CA GLU A 15 10.91 22.83 18.98
C GLU A 15 12.14 22.41 18.17
N GLU A 16 12.26 21.11 17.87
CA GLU A 16 13.33 20.58 17.01
C GLU A 16 13.31 21.25 15.64
N SER A 17 12.14 21.33 15.01
CA SER A 17 11.97 21.96 13.69
C SER A 17 12.30 23.45 13.67
N GLU A 18 11.96 24.20 14.73
CA GLU A 18 12.30 25.63 14.82
C GLU A 18 13.80 25.82 15.03
N HIS A 19 14.47 24.92 15.76
CA HIS A 19 15.91 24.97 15.98
C HIS A 19 16.70 24.72 14.69
N THR A 20 16.25 23.78 13.86
CA THR A 20 16.92 23.40 12.60
C THR A 20 16.41 24.18 11.38
N ARG A 21 15.60 25.24 11.57
CA ARG A 21 14.92 25.95 10.47
C ARG A 21 15.88 26.50 9.40
N ASP A 22 17.01 27.02 9.86
CA ASP A 22 17.99 27.71 9.00
C ASP A 22 19.13 26.76 8.58
N GLU A 23 19.08 25.49 8.99
CA GLU A 23 20.05 24.47 8.57
C GLU A 23 19.80 24.01 7.14
N PRO A 24 20.86 23.69 6.37
CA PRO A 24 20.69 23.15 5.04
C PRO A 24 19.95 21.81 5.09
N TYR A 25 18.95 21.64 4.23
CA TYR A 25 18.24 20.37 4.11
C TYR A 25 19.24 19.28 3.70
N PRO A 26 19.22 18.10 4.34
CA PRO A 26 20.18 17.04 4.04
C PRO A 26 20.00 16.55 2.59
N ASP A 27 21.12 16.26 1.92
CA ASP A 27 21.12 15.67 0.58
C ASP A 27 20.72 14.19 0.65
N ILE A 28 19.43 13.95 0.84
CA ILE A 28 18.82 12.63 0.86
C ILE A 28 17.96 12.45 -0.39
N THR A 29 18.15 11.32 -1.06
CA THR A 29 17.18 10.88 -2.07
C THR A 29 16.00 10.23 -1.34
N PRO A 30 14.81 10.84 -1.32
CA PRO A 30 13.67 10.23 -0.67
C PRO A 30 13.33 8.92 -1.37
N THR A 31 13.42 7.81 -0.65
CA THR A 31 12.93 6.53 -1.14
C THR A 31 11.45 6.41 -0.80
N ARG A 32 10.65 5.99 -1.78
CA ARG A 32 9.26 5.57 -1.53
C ARG A 32 9.20 4.05 -1.64
N PRO A 33 9.59 3.32 -0.57
CA PRO A 33 9.43 1.87 -0.56
C PRO A 33 7.95 1.56 -0.79
N ASN A 34 7.67 0.49 -1.55
CA ASN A 34 6.33 0.04 -1.94
C ASN A 34 5.64 0.78 -3.10
N ARG A 35 6.38 1.30 -4.10
CA ARG A 35 5.75 1.60 -5.40
C ARG A 35 5.41 0.28 -6.13
N SER A 36 4.24 -0.29 -5.83
CA SER A 36 3.67 -1.35 -6.64
C SER A 36 3.16 -0.79 -7.97
N ARG A 37 3.31 -1.57 -9.05
CA ARG A 37 2.64 -1.29 -10.32
C ARG A 37 1.19 -1.75 -10.22
N VAL A 38 0.26 -0.92 -10.68
CA VAL A 38 -1.17 -1.22 -10.67
C VAL A 38 -1.58 -1.69 -12.07
N TYR A 39 -2.21 -2.86 -12.14
CA TYR A 39 -2.88 -3.33 -13.36
C TYR A 39 -4.38 -3.05 -13.25
N SER A 40 -4.91 -2.21 -14.13
CA SER A 40 -6.35 -1.98 -14.25
C SER A 40 -6.95 -2.99 -15.21
N ILE A 41 -7.71 -3.95 -14.68
CA ILE A 41 -8.43 -4.96 -15.45
C ILE A 41 -9.90 -4.57 -15.60
N ARG A 42 -10.48 -4.84 -16.76
CA ARG A 42 -11.93 -4.68 -16.98
C ARG A 42 -12.58 -6.04 -16.74
N LEU A 43 -13.47 -6.10 -15.77
CA LEU A 43 -14.30 -7.26 -15.47
C LEU A 43 -15.75 -6.87 -15.72
N SER A 44 -16.51 -7.78 -16.30
CA SER A 44 -17.97 -7.69 -16.29
C SER A 44 -18.49 -7.78 -14.84
N PRO A 45 -19.72 -7.31 -14.57
CA PRO A 45 -20.32 -7.41 -13.24
C PRO A 45 -20.38 -8.86 -12.71
N GLU A 46 -20.62 -9.82 -13.60
CA GLU A 46 -20.69 -11.24 -13.26
C GLU A 46 -19.31 -11.80 -12.87
N GLU A 47 -18.26 -11.45 -13.63
CA GLU A 47 -16.89 -11.86 -13.33
C GLU A 47 -16.41 -11.27 -12.00
N GLN A 48 -16.70 -10.00 -11.74
CA GLN A 48 -16.40 -9.34 -10.47
C GLN A 48 -17.08 -10.06 -9.30
N THR A 49 -18.37 -10.40 -9.45
CA THR A 49 -19.14 -11.12 -8.42
C THR A 49 -18.54 -12.50 -8.13
N ARG A 50 -18.07 -13.21 -9.16
CA ARG A 50 -17.40 -14.51 -8.99
C ARG A 50 -16.09 -14.39 -8.20
N VAL A 51 -15.29 -13.37 -8.48
CA VAL A 51 -14.05 -13.09 -7.74
C VAL A 51 -14.36 -12.75 -6.29
N GLU A 52 -15.33 -11.88 -6.04
CA GLU A 52 -15.71 -11.49 -4.68
C GLU A 52 -16.22 -12.66 -3.84
N LYS A 53 -17.01 -13.55 -4.45
CA LYS A 53 -17.47 -14.77 -3.79
C LYS A 53 -16.30 -15.67 -3.43
N ALA A 54 -15.41 -15.97 -4.39
CA ALA A 54 -14.25 -16.82 -4.15
C ALA A 54 -13.30 -16.24 -3.08
N ALA A 55 -13.15 -14.92 -3.05
CA ALA A 55 -12.35 -14.22 -2.05
C ALA A 55 -12.98 -14.31 -0.66
N ARG A 56 -14.30 -14.14 -0.56
CA ARG A 56 -15.06 -14.30 0.68
C ARG A 56 -14.94 -15.72 1.25
N ASP A 57 -15.11 -16.74 0.41
CA ASP A 57 -15.03 -18.14 0.81
C ASP A 57 -13.62 -18.51 1.35
N LYS A 58 -12.59 -17.81 0.87
CA LYS A 58 -11.20 -17.96 1.32
C LYS A 58 -10.77 -16.99 2.42
N HIS A 59 -11.68 -16.13 2.91
CA HIS A 59 -11.39 -15.06 3.87
C HIS A 59 -10.24 -14.13 3.44
N LEU A 60 -10.14 -13.84 2.15
CA LEU A 60 -9.12 -12.96 1.57
C LEU A 60 -9.75 -11.70 0.97
N PRO A 61 -9.04 -10.56 0.95
CA PRO A 61 -9.41 -9.46 0.08
C PRO A 61 -9.41 -9.89 -1.39
N PRO A 62 -10.38 -9.44 -2.23
CA PRO A 62 -10.41 -9.79 -3.65
C PRO A 62 -9.11 -9.47 -4.40
N SER A 63 -8.48 -8.34 -4.11
CA SER A 63 -7.19 -7.95 -4.71
C SER A 63 -6.05 -8.90 -4.34
N THR A 64 -6.03 -9.42 -3.11
CA THR A 64 -5.06 -10.41 -2.65
C THR A 64 -5.26 -11.74 -3.39
N LEU A 65 -6.51 -12.19 -3.51
CA LEU A 65 -6.83 -13.43 -4.23
C LEU A 65 -6.43 -13.34 -5.70
N VAL A 66 -6.82 -12.27 -6.41
CA VAL A 66 -6.49 -12.06 -7.82
C VAL A 66 -4.98 -12.04 -8.02
N ARG A 67 -4.24 -11.36 -7.14
CA ARG A 67 -2.77 -11.35 -7.18
C ARG A 67 -2.19 -12.76 -7.03
N ALA A 68 -2.69 -13.56 -6.08
CA ALA A 68 -2.22 -14.92 -5.85
C ALA A 68 -2.43 -15.79 -7.10
N TRP A 69 -3.62 -15.76 -7.69
CA TRP A 69 -3.92 -16.51 -8.92
C TRP A 69 -3.04 -16.11 -10.11
N ILE A 70 -2.74 -14.81 -10.28
CA ILE A 70 -1.83 -14.36 -11.34
C ILE A 70 -0.44 -14.95 -11.13
N LEU A 71 0.08 -14.94 -9.90
CA LEU A 71 1.42 -15.46 -9.61
C LEU A 71 1.48 -16.99 -9.75
N GLU A 72 0.48 -17.70 -9.26
CA GLU A 72 0.36 -19.16 -9.42
C GLU A 72 0.33 -19.55 -10.91
N ARG A 73 -0.40 -18.80 -11.74
CA ARG A 73 -0.46 -19.04 -13.18
C ARG A 73 0.88 -18.78 -13.86
N LEU A 74 1.57 -17.70 -13.50
CA LEU A 74 2.90 -17.39 -14.03
C LEU A 74 3.91 -18.48 -13.67
N GLU A 75 3.88 -18.98 -12.44
CA GLU A 75 4.75 -20.08 -12.00
C GLU A 75 4.54 -21.34 -12.86
N GLN A 76 3.28 -21.68 -13.14
CA GLN A 76 2.92 -22.82 -14.00
C GLN A 76 3.35 -22.64 -15.46
N GLU A 77 3.38 -21.41 -15.99
CA GLU A 77 3.85 -21.15 -17.38
C GLU A 77 5.37 -21.15 -17.50
N SER A 78 6.07 -20.86 -16.40
CA SER A 78 7.53 -20.84 -16.34
C SER A 78 8.16 -22.19 -16.00
N ALA A 79 7.35 -23.22 -15.73
CA ALA A 79 7.77 -24.60 -15.46
C ALA A 79 7.79 -25.45 -16.75
#